data_AF-A0A2I1GAX1-F1
#
_entry.id   AF-A0A2I1GAX1-F1
#
_cell.length_a   1.000
_cell.length_b   1.000
_cell.length_c   1.000
_cell.angle_alpha   90.00
_cell.angle_beta   90.00
_cell.angle_gamma   90.00
#
_symmetry.space_group_name_H-M   'P 1'
#
loop_
_entity.id
_entity.type
_entity.pdbx_description
1 polymer ?
#
loop_
_entity_poly.entity_id
_entity_poly.type
_entity_poly.pdbx_seq_one_letter_code
_entity_poly.pdbx_strand_id
1 'polypeptide(L)'
;MTDQRPIILWAHARSLSTVFERPFLQLRQEFHVIHEPFVPIGLAYQANNFEFLDNIQPPKPTDPITFAHHFTPTLNEILKPRYYNGDETKPLRAFVKDLATIFYHASQGNQLQSKEILLKFKHTFLIRNPEKSIKSYYRAANATYKAWDEADVSESKRLDLFSADSIGIKESRALYDLIKNVTEEEIALVDADDLVREPEKVLRKYCEMVGVEFKKEMLAWKAEKIKRWDEN
;
A
#
# COMPACT_ATOMS: atom_id res chain seq x y z
N MET A 1 -3.88 -21.31 -15.22
CA MET A 1 -4.63 -20.81 -14.04
C MET A 1 -4.47 -19.31 -13.99
N THR A 2 -5.53 -18.55 -13.72
CA THR A 2 -5.46 -17.09 -13.54
C THR A 2 -4.61 -16.78 -12.30
N ASP A 3 -3.67 -15.84 -12.42
CA ASP A 3 -2.80 -15.39 -11.31
C ASP A 3 -3.64 -14.84 -10.14
N GLN A 4 -3.57 -15.50 -8.99
CA GLN A 4 -4.30 -15.13 -7.76
C GLN A 4 -3.39 -14.56 -6.67
N ARG A 5 -2.12 -14.23 -6.98
CA ARG A 5 -1.24 -13.58 -6.00
C ARG A 5 -1.86 -12.28 -5.49
N PRO A 6 -1.73 -11.95 -4.20
CA PRO A 6 -2.19 -10.66 -3.69
C PRO A 6 -1.60 -9.50 -4.50
N ILE A 7 -2.43 -8.50 -4.79
CA ILE A 7 -2.00 -7.30 -5.51
C ILE A 7 -1.52 -6.29 -4.48
N ILE A 8 -0.33 -5.72 -4.67
CA ILE A 8 0.14 -4.57 -3.88
C ILE A 8 0.22 -3.35 -4.80
N LEU A 9 -0.52 -2.31 -4.45
CA LEU A 9 -0.42 -0.97 -5.00
C LEU A 9 0.54 -0.15 -4.16
N TRP A 10 1.73 0.06 -4.70
CA TRP A 10 2.72 0.98 -4.14
C TRP A 10 2.43 2.41 -4.60
N ALA A 11 2.41 3.33 -3.64
CA ALA A 11 2.15 4.73 -3.90
C ALA A 11 3.18 5.63 -3.21
N HIS A 12 3.41 6.82 -3.74
CA HIS A 12 4.00 7.91 -2.97
C HIS A 12 2.90 8.73 -2.28
N ALA A 13 3.27 9.61 -1.35
CA ALA A 13 2.29 10.42 -0.63
C ALA A 13 1.47 11.29 -1.60
N ARG A 14 0.16 11.38 -1.36
CA ARG A 14 -0.78 12.25 -2.10
C ARG A 14 -0.90 11.94 -3.60
N SER A 15 -0.67 10.68 -4.00
CA SER A 15 -0.83 10.21 -5.38
C SER A 15 -2.26 9.87 -5.81
N LEU A 16 -3.28 10.12 -4.97
CA LEU A 16 -4.67 9.64 -5.14
C LEU A 16 -4.86 8.13 -4.93
N SER A 17 -3.92 7.48 -4.25
CA SER A 17 -3.97 6.03 -4.00
C SER A 17 -5.19 5.56 -3.18
N THR A 18 -5.66 6.34 -2.22
CA THR A 18 -6.91 6.06 -1.49
C THR A 18 -8.15 6.13 -2.39
N VAL A 19 -8.11 6.96 -3.45
CA VAL A 19 -9.17 6.98 -4.48
C VAL A 19 -9.05 5.76 -5.38
N PHE A 20 -7.84 5.37 -5.75
CA PHE A 20 -7.57 4.16 -6.55
C PHE A 20 -7.99 2.86 -5.85
N GLU A 21 -8.01 2.85 -4.52
CA GLU A 21 -8.49 1.72 -3.71
C GLU A 21 -10.02 1.51 -3.81
N ARG A 22 -10.79 2.58 -4.06
CA ARG A 22 -12.28 2.54 -4.11
C ARG A 22 -12.87 1.54 -5.10
N PRO A 23 -12.37 1.42 -6.35
CA PRO A 23 -12.73 0.36 -7.28
C PRO A 23 -12.78 -1.04 -6.67
N PHE A 24 -11.73 -1.43 -5.94
CA PHE A 24 -11.62 -2.78 -5.35
C PHE A 24 -12.54 -2.95 -4.13
N LEU A 25 -12.82 -1.87 -3.41
CA LEU A 25 -13.82 -1.86 -2.33
C LEU A 25 -15.26 -2.10 -2.81
N GLN A 26 -15.55 -1.88 -4.11
CA GLN A 26 -16.86 -2.18 -4.67
C GLN A 26 -17.03 -3.68 -4.97
N LEU A 27 -15.93 -4.39 -5.20
CA LEU A 27 -15.91 -5.81 -5.55
C LEU A 27 -15.77 -6.70 -4.31
N ARG A 28 -16.66 -6.52 -3.33
CA ARG A 28 -16.59 -7.17 -2.00
C ARG A 28 -16.69 -8.70 -2.01
N GLN A 29 -17.11 -9.28 -3.12
CA GLN A 29 -17.19 -10.73 -3.32
C GLN A 29 -15.95 -11.30 -4.05
N GLU A 30 -14.98 -10.45 -4.39
CA GLU A 30 -13.76 -10.83 -5.10
C GLU A 30 -12.50 -10.35 -4.38
N PHE A 31 -12.58 -9.19 -3.70
CA PHE A 31 -11.42 -8.58 -3.05
C PHE A 31 -11.60 -8.36 -1.56
N HIS A 32 -10.52 -8.66 -0.84
CA HIS A 32 -10.29 -8.17 0.49
C HIS A 32 -9.26 -7.03 0.43
N VAL A 33 -9.71 -5.81 0.68
CA VAL A 33 -8.87 -4.62 0.57
C VAL A 33 -8.17 -4.33 1.89
N ILE A 34 -6.84 -4.19 1.89
CA ILE A 34 -6.02 -3.93 3.08
C ILE A 34 -5.36 -2.56 2.90
N HIS A 35 -5.63 -1.65 3.84
CA HIS A 35 -5.19 -0.26 3.77
C HIS A 35 -3.93 -0.05 4.61
N GLU A 36 -2.83 0.31 3.95
CA GLU A 36 -1.56 0.75 4.53
C GLU A 36 -1.03 -0.12 5.68
N PRO A 37 -1.00 -1.46 5.56
CA PRO A 37 -0.65 -2.34 6.68
C PRO A 37 0.81 -2.23 7.14
N PHE A 38 1.71 -1.63 6.35
CA PHE A 38 3.10 -1.40 6.73
C PHE A 38 3.32 -0.03 7.40
N VAL A 39 2.41 0.93 7.19
CA VAL A 39 2.57 2.30 7.71
C VAL A 39 2.70 2.34 9.24
N PRO A 40 1.87 1.64 10.05
CA PRO A 40 2.03 1.62 11.50
C PRO A 40 3.42 1.12 11.95
N ILE A 41 3.95 0.10 11.27
CA ILE A 41 5.28 -0.45 11.56
C ILE A 41 6.39 0.55 11.18
N GLY A 42 6.27 1.19 10.02
CA GLY A 42 7.20 2.24 9.59
C GLY A 42 7.22 3.45 10.53
N LEU A 43 6.05 3.90 10.98
CA LEU A 43 5.92 4.98 11.96
C LEU A 43 6.52 4.58 13.32
N ALA A 44 6.34 3.33 13.74
CA ALA A 44 6.95 2.83 14.97
C ALA A 44 8.49 2.87 14.91
N TYR A 45 9.10 2.54 13.76
CA TYR A 45 10.54 2.74 13.56
C TYR A 45 10.94 4.23 13.65
N GLN A 46 10.21 5.13 12.97
CA GLN A 46 10.51 6.56 12.99
C GLN A 46 10.39 7.17 14.40
N ALA A 47 9.42 6.70 15.18
CA ALA A 47 9.19 7.14 16.55
C ALA A 47 10.04 6.42 17.60
N ASN A 48 10.92 5.47 17.22
CA ASN A 48 11.63 4.58 18.14
C ASN A 48 10.69 3.85 19.13
N ASN A 49 9.48 3.49 18.69
CA ASN A 49 8.49 2.81 19.50
C ASN A 49 8.76 1.31 19.53
N PHE A 50 9.77 0.91 20.30
CA PHE A 50 10.16 -0.51 20.44
C PHE A 50 9.09 -1.35 21.12
N GLU A 51 8.25 -0.78 21.99
CA GLU A 51 7.13 -1.51 22.60
C GLU A 51 6.14 -2.02 21.53
N PHE A 52 5.81 -1.19 20.54
CA PHE A 52 4.98 -1.62 19.42
C PHE A 52 5.67 -2.71 18.60
N LEU A 53 6.96 -2.53 18.29
CA LEU A 53 7.73 -3.45 17.46
C LEU A 53 7.92 -4.82 18.11
N ASP A 54 8.24 -4.85 19.41
CA ASP A 54 8.48 -6.08 20.18
C ASP A 54 7.20 -6.92 20.35
N ASN A 55 6.02 -6.29 20.25
CA ASN A 55 4.73 -6.98 20.27
C ASN A 55 4.41 -7.70 18.94
N ILE A 56 5.13 -7.40 17.86
CA ILE A 56 4.96 -8.07 16.57
C ILE A 56 5.53 -9.49 16.67
N GLN A 57 4.64 -10.47 16.65
CA GLN A 57 5.03 -11.87 16.76
C GLN A 57 5.90 -12.31 15.59
N PRO A 58 7.01 -13.04 15.81
CA PRO A 58 7.86 -13.53 14.72
C PRO A 58 7.12 -14.54 13.83
N PRO A 59 7.56 -14.73 12.57
CA PRO A 59 6.97 -15.74 11.71
C PRO A 59 7.14 -17.16 12.29
N LYS A 60 6.16 -18.00 12.02
CA LYS A 60 6.18 -19.43 12.38
C LYS A 60 6.98 -20.23 11.36
N PRO A 61 7.57 -21.37 11.73
CA PRO A 61 8.25 -22.26 10.77
C PRO A 61 7.34 -22.77 9.63
N THR A 62 6.02 -22.75 9.84
CA THR A 62 5.01 -23.15 8.86
C THR A 62 4.56 -22.01 7.94
N ASP A 63 5.04 -20.79 8.17
CA ASP A 63 4.62 -19.63 7.38
C ASP A 63 5.29 -19.60 6.00
N PRO A 64 4.65 -19.00 4.97
CA PRO A 64 5.23 -18.88 3.63
C PRO A 64 6.53 -18.07 3.55
N ILE A 65 6.76 -17.18 4.51
CA ILE A 65 7.97 -16.39 4.69
C ILE A 65 8.41 -16.56 6.15
N THR A 66 9.60 -17.11 6.36
CA THR A 66 10.10 -17.51 7.70
C THR A 66 11.22 -16.62 8.24
N PHE A 67 11.73 -15.69 7.43
CA PHE A 67 12.77 -14.75 7.84
C PHE A 67 12.25 -13.76 8.90
N ALA A 68 13.02 -13.60 9.98
CA ALA A 68 12.66 -12.69 11.07
C ALA A 68 12.79 -11.22 10.65
N HIS A 69 11.65 -10.57 10.47
CA HIS A 69 11.53 -9.13 10.25
C HIS A 69 10.13 -8.67 10.68
N HIS A 70 9.96 -7.45 11.19
CA HIS A 70 8.66 -6.95 11.64
C HIS A 70 7.59 -6.90 10.55
N PHE A 71 7.98 -6.87 9.27
CA PHE A 71 7.04 -6.89 8.13
C PHE A 71 6.63 -8.30 7.73
N THR A 72 7.40 -9.32 8.13
CA THR A 72 7.16 -10.71 7.71
C THR A 72 5.77 -11.22 8.14
N PRO A 73 5.31 -10.99 9.39
CA PRO A 73 3.96 -11.40 9.81
C PRO A 73 2.88 -10.76 8.95
N THR A 74 2.98 -9.45 8.67
CA THR A 74 2.04 -8.73 7.79
C THR A 74 2.04 -9.29 6.37
N LEU A 75 3.21 -9.58 5.79
CA LEU A 75 3.32 -10.21 4.48
C LEU A 75 2.68 -11.61 4.46
N ASN A 76 2.90 -12.40 5.52
CA ASN A 76 2.26 -13.70 5.67
C ASN A 76 0.74 -13.57 5.81
N GLU A 77 0.24 -12.57 6.54
CA GLU A 77 -1.20 -12.31 6.63
C GLU A 77 -1.81 -12.00 5.26
N ILE A 78 -1.16 -11.14 4.46
CA ILE A 78 -1.59 -10.80 3.09
C ILE A 78 -1.65 -12.05 2.19
N LEU A 79 -0.75 -13.02 2.40
CA LEU A 79 -0.68 -14.26 1.63
C LEU A 79 -1.74 -15.30 2.03
N LYS A 80 -2.40 -15.16 3.19
CA LYS A 80 -3.33 -16.20 3.67
C LYS A 80 -4.60 -16.25 2.80
N PRO A 81 -4.97 -17.43 2.27
CA PRO A 81 -6.19 -17.60 1.47
C PRO A 81 -7.42 -17.78 2.38
N ARG A 82 -7.68 -16.79 3.25
CA ARG A 82 -8.69 -16.92 4.32
C ARG A 82 -9.67 -15.76 4.42
N TYR A 83 -9.61 -14.84 3.47
CA TYR A 83 -10.56 -13.75 3.42
C TYR A 83 -11.82 -14.25 2.72
N TYR A 84 -12.95 -14.23 3.42
CA TYR A 84 -14.25 -14.68 2.88
C TYR A 84 -15.31 -13.62 3.14
N ASN A 85 -16.36 -13.62 2.31
CA ASN A 85 -17.52 -12.74 2.51
C ASN A 85 -18.82 -13.55 2.43
N GLY A 86 -18.98 -14.47 3.39
CA GLY A 86 -20.11 -15.38 3.51
C GLY A 86 -19.84 -16.78 2.94
N ASP A 87 -19.38 -16.87 1.69
CA ASP A 87 -19.05 -18.15 1.05
C ASP A 87 -17.58 -18.54 1.33
N GLU A 88 -17.39 -19.56 2.16
CA GLU A 88 -16.06 -20.10 2.53
C GLU A 88 -15.41 -20.94 1.42
N THR A 89 -16.12 -21.22 0.31
CA THR A 89 -15.57 -22.00 -0.81
C THR A 89 -14.78 -21.14 -1.80
N LYS A 90 -14.93 -19.81 -1.74
CA LYS A 90 -14.30 -18.86 -2.65
C LYS A 90 -13.52 -17.79 -1.88
N PRO A 91 -12.21 -17.99 -1.62
CA PRO A 91 -11.41 -16.97 -0.95
C PRO A 91 -11.32 -15.70 -1.81
N LEU A 92 -11.38 -14.56 -1.14
CA LEU A 92 -11.16 -13.24 -1.74
C LEU A 92 -9.67 -13.04 -1.98
N ARG A 93 -9.34 -12.44 -3.12
CA ARG A 93 -7.98 -12.00 -3.43
C ARG A 93 -7.65 -10.75 -2.61
N ALA A 94 -6.48 -10.71 -2.00
CA ALA A 94 -6.06 -9.50 -1.28
C ALA A 94 -5.64 -8.39 -2.27
N PHE A 95 -6.13 -7.18 -2.04
CA PHE A 95 -5.67 -5.94 -2.68
C PHE A 95 -5.13 -5.03 -1.59
N VAL A 96 -3.84 -4.79 -1.60
CA VAL A 96 -3.14 -3.98 -0.60
C VAL A 96 -2.78 -2.65 -1.21
N LYS A 97 -3.08 -1.57 -0.51
CA LYS A 97 -2.55 -0.24 -0.83
C LYS A 97 -1.54 0.13 0.23
N ASP A 98 -0.32 0.54 -0.14
CA ASP A 98 0.67 1.02 0.82
C ASP A 98 1.58 2.11 0.22
N LEU A 99 2.40 2.73 1.06
CA LEU A 99 3.40 3.71 0.67
C LEU A 99 4.72 3.03 0.35
N ALA A 100 5.22 3.24 -0.87
CA ALA A 100 6.46 2.62 -1.35
C ALA A 100 7.66 2.93 -0.46
N THR A 101 7.72 4.16 0.10
CA THR A 101 8.82 4.61 0.99
C THR A 101 8.99 3.67 2.20
N ILE A 102 7.89 3.23 2.80
CA ILE A 102 7.90 2.43 4.02
C ILE A 102 8.54 1.07 3.75
N PHE A 103 8.10 0.39 2.70
CA PHE A 103 8.68 -0.90 2.30
C PHE A 103 10.10 -0.76 1.75
N TYR A 104 10.37 0.29 0.99
CA TYR A 104 11.70 0.51 0.41
C TYR A 104 12.77 0.64 1.50
N HIS A 105 12.55 1.47 2.52
CA HIS A 105 13.49 1.64 3.63
C HIS A 105 13.62 0.36 4.46
N ALA A 106 12.49 -0.27 4.80
CA ALA A 106 12.48 -1.48 5.61
C ALA A 106 13.15 -2.69 4.92
N SER A 107 13.16 -2.73 3.58
CA SER A 107 13.72 -3.84 2.81
C SER A 107 15.23 -3.73 2.54
N GLN A 108 15.85 -2.57 2.77
CA GLN A 108 17.25 -2.36 2.41
C GLN A 108 18.19 -3.40 3.04
N GLY A 109 18.99 -4.04 2.19
CA GLY A 109 20.06 -4.96 2.61
C GLY A 109 19.57 -6.26 3.26
N ASN A 110 18.29 -6.61 3.12
CA ASN A 110 17.74 -7.82 3.73
C ASN A 110 16.87 -8.65 2.77
N GLN A 111 16.37 -9.79 3.27
CA GLN A 111 15.70 -10.81 2.44
C GLN A 111 14.36 -10.35 1.85
N LEU A 112 13.76 -9.25 2.32
CA LEU A 112 12.54 -8.68 1.72
C LEU A 112 12.69 -8.34 0.24
N GLN A 113 13.92 -8.08 -0.24
CA GLN A 113 14.22 -7.79 -1.64
C GLN A 113 14.50 -9.05 -2.47
N SER A 114 14.43 -10.24 -1.87
CA SER A 114 14.70 -11.49 -2.57
C SER A 114 13.64 -11.76 -3.64
N LYS A 115 14.07 -12.36 -4.75
CA LYS A 115 13.17 -12.82 -5.81
C LYS A 115 12.09 -13.76 -5.27
N GLU A 116 12.44 -14.61 -4.30
CA GLU A 116 11.49 -15.52 -3.67
C GLU A 116 10.34 -14.78 -2.98
N ILE A 117 10.62 -13.74 -2.19
CA ILE A 117 9.58 -12.98 -1.49
C ILE A 117 8.78 -12.12 -2.47
N LEU A 118 9.47 -11.38 -3.36
CA LEU A 118 8.80 -10.46 -4.29
C LEU A 118 7.86 -11.20 -5.26
N LEU A 119 8.23 -12.40 -5.74
CA LEU A 119 7.37 -13.17 -6.65
C LEU A 119 6.09 -13.72 -5.99
N LYS A 120 5.96 -13.68 -4.65
CA LYS A 120 4.72 -14.08 -3.95
C LYS A 120 3.59 -13.04 -4.15
N PHE A 121 3.89 -11.84 -4.64
CA PHE A 121 2.95 -10.74 -4.81
C PHE A 121 2.91 -10.23 -6.26
N LYS A 122 1.78 -9.65 -6.67
CA LYS A 122 1.66 -8.89 -7.91
C LYS A 122 1.85 -7.41 -7.59
N HIS A 123 2.96 -6.83 -8.02
CA HIS A 123 3.28 -5.43 -7.72
C HIS A 123 2.74 -4.47 -8.78
N THR A 124 2.20 -3.34 -8.33
CA THR A 124 1.71 -2.25 -9.17
C THR A 124 2.05 -0.92 -8.53
N PHE A 125 2.08 0.15 -9.32
CA PHE A 125 2.49 1.47 -8.85
C PHE A 125 1.51 2.54 -9.32
N LEU A 126 1.31 3.54 -8.45
CA LEU A 126 0.56 4.76 -8.78
C LEU A 126 1.46 5.98 -8.60
N ILE A 127 1.65 6.71 -9.70
CA ILE A 127 2.37 7.98 -9.73
C ILE A 127 1.41 9.13 -9.96
N ARG A 128 1.83 10.32 -9.56
CA ARG A 128 1.11 11.56 -9.82
C ARG A 128 2.10 12.67 -10.09
N ASN A 129 1.72 13.63 -10.93
CA ASN A 129 2.50 14.84 -11.17
C ASN A 129 3.01 15.44 -9.83
N PRO A 130 4.34 15.54 -9.64
CA PRO A 130 4.95 16.04 -8.41
C PRO A 130 4.45 17.43 -8.00
N GLU A 131 4.16 18.31 -8.95
CA GLU A 131 3.64 19.64 -8.65
C GLU A 131 2.31 19.55 -7.86
N LYS A 132 1.43 18.62 -8.25
CA LYS A 132 0.13 18.42 -7.59
C LYS A 132 0.29 17.68 -6.26
N SER A 133 1.08 16.60 -6.22
CA SER A 133 1.24 15.78 -5.02
C SER A 133 1.99 16.50 -3.91
N ILE A 134 3.09 17.18 -4.23
CA ILE A 134 3.91 17.94 -3.26
C ILE A 134 3.11 19.12 -2.69
N LYS A 135 2.43 19.91 -3.54
CA LYS A 135 1.56 21.00 -3.05
C LYS A 135 0.45 20.47 -2.15
N SER A 136 -0.14 19.33 -2.49
CA SER A 136 -1.14 18.69 -1.61
C SER A 136 -0.54 18.21 -0.30
N TYR A 137 0.70 17.70 -0.32
CA TYR A 137 1.36 17.16 0.86
C TYR A 137 1.74 18.27 1.82
N TYR A 138 2.32 19.36 1.30
CA TYR A 138 2.63 20.57 2.05
C TYR A 138 1.42 21.11 2.82
N ARG A 139 0.26 21.23 2.14
CA ARG A 139 -0.99 21.65 2.80
C ARG A 139 -1.44 20.69 3.89
N ALA A 140 -1.31 19.38 3.68
CA ALA A 140 -1.68 18.38 4.67
C ALA A 140 -0.74 18.41 5.89
N ALA A 141 0.57 18.47 5.67
CA ALA A 141 1.57 18.57 6.72
C ALA A 141 1.35 19.83 7.57
N ASN A 142 1.16 21.00 6.93
CA ASN A 142 0.87 22.25 7.65
C ASN A 142 -0.43 22.19 8.46
N ALA A 143 -1.47 21.51 7.95
CA ALA A 143 -2.70 21.33 8.70
C ALA A 143 -2.46 20.46 9.96
N THR A 144 -1.65 19.41 9.85
CA THR A 144 -1.27 18.59 11.00
C THR A 144 -0.41 19.36 12.00
N TYR A 145 0.56 20.15 11.55
CA TYR A 145 1.37 21.01 12.43
C TYR A 145 0.48 21.98 13.21
N LYS A 146 -0.48 22.63 12.56
CA LYS A 146 -1.46 23.49 13.22
C LYS A 146 -2.30 22.74 14.25
N ALA A 147 -2.74 21.52 13.92
CA ALA A 147 -3.50 20.70 14.87
C ALA A 147 -2.65 20.29 16.10
N TRP A 148 -1.36 20.02 15.92
CA TRP A 148 -0.44 19.77 17.03
C TRP A 148 -0.19 21.01 17.89
N ASP A 149 -0.14 22.20 17.29
CA ASP A 149 -0.06 23.46 18.02
C ASP A 149 -1.33 23.69 18.85
N GLU A 150 -2.51 23.48 18.26
CA GLU A 150 -3.80 23.61 18.94
C GLU A 150 -3.99 22.59 20.08
N ALA A 151 -3.39 21.41 19.96
CA ALA A 151 -3.45 20.34 20.96
C ALA A 151 -2.27 20.34 21.95
N ASP A 152 -1.40 21.36 21.92
CA ASP A 152 -0.21 21.51 22.78
C ASP A 152 0.68 20.25 22.79
N VAL A 153 0.84 19.62 21.62
CA VAL A 153 1.69 18.44 21.47
C VAL A 153 3.15 18.88 21.56
N SER A 154 3.89 18.36 22.54
CA SER A 154 5.31 18.64 22.75
C SER A 154 6.14 18.34 21.50
N GLU A 155 7.13 19.18 21.19
CA GLU A 155 8.00 19.03 20.02
C GLU A 155 8.65 17.64 19.93
N SER A 156 9.05 17.06 21.06
CA SER A 156 9.63 15.70 21.13
C SER A 156 8.70 14.57 20.69
N LYS A 157 7.40 14.84 20.53
CA LYS A 157 6.37 13.90 20.03
C LYS A 157 5.94 14.22 18.61
N ARG A 158 6.45 15.30 18.01
CA ARG A 158 6.12 15.69 16.64
C ARG A 158 7.05 14.97 15.67
N LEU A 159 6.51 14.61 14.52
CA LEU A 159 7.28 14.07 13.40
C LEU A 159 7.51 15.18 12.38
N ASP A 160 8.68 15.22 11.77
CA ASP A 160 8.86 16.04 10.56
C ASP A 160 8.11 15.39 9.40
N LEU A 161 6.90 15.89 9.15
CA LEU A 161 6.02 15.37 8.12
C LEU A 161 6.42 15.85 6.74
N PHE A 162 7.08 17.00 6.57
CA PHE A 162 7.34 17.58 5.25
C PHE A 162 8.80 17.46 4.84
N SER A 163 9.20 16.23 4.53
CA SER A 163 10.53 15.91 4.00
C SER A 163 10.44 15.20 2.63
N ALA A 164 11.56 15.12 1.92
CA ALA A 164 11.64 14.38 0.66
C ALA A 164 11.29 12.88 0.85
N ASP A 165 11.75 12.30 1.95
CA ASP A 165 11.57 10.89 2.29
C ASP A 165 10.10 10.57 2.61
N SER A 166 9.42 11.48 3.33
CA SER A 166 7.98 11.35 3.64
C SER A 166 7.10 11.58 2.41
N ILE A 167 7.57 12.35 1.42
CA ILE A 167 6.92 12.47 0.10
C ILE A 167 7.05 11.14 -0.68
N GLY A 168 8.21 10.49 -0.63
CA GLY A 168 8.39 9.11 -1.09
C GLY A 168 8.49 8.90 -2.60
N ILE A 169 8.72 9.95 -3.41
CA ILE A 169 8.76 9.83 -4.88
C ILE A 169 10.02 9.10 -5.34
N LYS A 170 11.18 9.41 -4.74
CA LYS A 170 12.46 8.77 -5.11
C LYS A 170 12.45 7.30 -4.73
N GLU A 171 11.93 7.01 -3.54
CA GLU A 171 11.80 5.68 -2.96
C GLU A 171 10.79 4.85 -3.75
N SER A 172 9.69 5.45 -4.21
CA SER A 172 8.76 4.81 -5.13
C SER A 172 9.42 4.42 -6.45
N ARG A 173 10.28 5.27 -7.00
CA ARG A 173 11.02 4.94 -8.23
C ARG A 173 12.06 3.84 -7.97
N ALA A 174 12.82 3.95 -6.89
CA ALA A 174 13.84 2.96 -6.52
C ALA A 174 13.22 1.58 -6.26
N LEU A 175 12.07 1.53 -5.58
CA LEU A 175 11.33 0.28 -5.36
C LEU A 175 10.80 -0.30 -6.67
N TYR A 176 10.29 0.53 -7.59
CA TYR A 176 9.88 0.08 -8.92
C TYR A 176 11.03 -0.58 -9.67
N ASP A 177 12.19 0.11 -9.75
CA ASP A 177 13.36 -0.40 -10.46
C ASP A 177 13.88 -1.70 -9.82
N LEU A 178 13.95 -1.75 -8.48
CA LEU A 178 14.33 -2.95 -7.72
C LEU A 178 13.42 -4.14 -8.07
N ILE A 179 12.10 -3.98 -7.93
CA ILE A 179 11.15 -5.07 -8.17
C ILE A 179 11.19 -5.49 -9.63
N LYS A 180 11.23 -4.54 -10.58
CA LYS A 180 11.30 -4.84 -12.02
C LYS A 180 12.57 -5.62 -12.35
N ASN A 181 13.72 -5.25 -11.81
CA ASN A 181 15.00 -5.92 -12.09
C ASN A 181 15.08 -7.30 -11.44
N VAL A 182 14.54 -7.49 -10.24
CA VAL A 182 14.61 -8.77 -9.51
C VAL A 182 13.61 -9.78 -10.07
N THR A 183 12.37 -9.35 -10.32
CA THR A 183 11.26 -10.23 -10.72
C THR A 183 11.16 -10.39 -12.24
N GLU A 184 11.63 -9.40 -13.00
CA GLU A 184 11.50 -9.28 -14.46
C GLU A 184 10.03 -9.20 -14.95
N GLU A 185 9.06 -9.14 -14.03
CA GLU A 185 7.63 -9.09 -14.36
C GLU A 185 7.22 -7.72 -14.95
N GLU A 186 6.21 -7.72 -15.81
CA GLU A 186 5.52 -6.49 -16.20
C GLU A 186 4.75 -5.92 -15.01
N ILE A 187 4.99 -4.64 -14.71
CA ILE A 187 4.43 -3.93 -13.57
C ILE A 187 3.44 -2.90 -14.10
N ALA A 188 2.19 -2.96 -13.63
CA ALA A 188 1.21 -1.91 -13.95
C ALA A 188 1.62 -0.60 -13.26
N LEU A 189 1.94 0.41 -14.06
CA LEU A 189 2.27 1.76 -13.62
C LEU A 189 1.16 2.71 -14.07
N VAL A 190 0.44 3.27 -13.11
CA VAL A 190 -0.72 4.14 -13.37
C VAL A 190 -0.32 5.59 -13.11
N ASP A 191 -0.63 6.47 -14.05
CA ASP A 191 -0.65 7.91 -13.81
C ASP A 191 -2.02 8.34 -13.26
N ALA A 192 -2.01 8.97 -12.09
CA ALA A 192 -3.22 9.42 -11.40
C ALA A 192 -3.96 10.54 -12.16
N ASP A 193 -3.27 11.36 -12.95
CA ASP A 193 -3.92 12.37 -13.79
C ASP A 193 -4.66 11.71 -14.96
N ASP A 194 -4.12 10.65 -15.54
CA ASP A 194 -4.81 9.83 -16.55
C ASP A 194 -6.00 9.10 -15.95
N LEU A 195 -5.86 8.54 -14.74
CA LEU A 195 -6.97 7.91 -14.01
C LEU A 195 -8.14 8.88 -13.81
N VAL A 196 -7.87 10.12 -13.42
CA VAL A 196 -8.92 11.13 -13.19
C VAL A 196 -9.58 11.54 -14.50
N ARG A 197 -8.80 11.64 -15.59
CA ARG A 197 -9.30 12.07 -16.91
C ARG A 197 -10.12 10.97 -17.60
N GLU A 198 -9.64 9.74 -17.57
CA GLU A 198 -10.20 8.59 -18.31
C GLU A 198 -10.34 7.34 -17.40
N PRO A 199 -11.16 7.40 -16.32
CA PRO A 199 -11.16 6.37 -15.27
C PRO A 199 -11.51 4.97 -15.79
N GLU A 200 -12.50 4.86 -16.67
CA GLU A 200 -12.88 3.56 -17.27
C GLU A 200 -11.74 2.96 -18.09
N LYS A 201 -11.12 3.76 -18.95
CA LYS A 201 -10.04 3.31 -19.83
C LYS A 201 -8.84 2.83 -19.01
N VAL A 202 -8.43 3.62 -18.02
CA VAL A 202 -7.29 3.30 -17.15
C VAL A 202 -7.58 2.06 -16.30
N LEU A 203 -8.75 1.97 -15.67
CA LEU A 203 -9.10 0.80 -14.85
C LEU A 203 -9.24 -0.47 -15.69
N ARG A 204 -9.81 -0.41 -16.90
CA ARG A 204 -9.84 -1.56 -17.82
C ARG A 204 -8.43 -2.08 -18.11
N LYS A 205 -7.50 -1.18 -18.45
CA LYS A 205 -6.12 -1.58 -18.75
C LYS A 205 -5.39 -2.11 -17.51
N TYR A 206 -5.58 -1.47 -16.36
CA TYR A 206 -5.03 -1.96 -15.10
C TYR A 206 -5.53 -3.38 -14.79
N CYS A 207 -6.84 -3.61 -14.86
CA CYS A 207 -7.47 -4.90 -14.60
C CYS A 207 -6.92 -5.99 -15.54
N GLU A 208 -6.76 -5.70 -16.83
CA GLU A 208 -6.12 -6.60 -17.79
C GLU A 208 -4.70 -7.01 -17.35
N MET A 209 -3.86 -6.05 -16.95
CA MET A 209 -2.47 -6.30 -16.54
C MET A 209 -2.34 -7.11 -15.24
N VAL A 210 -3.31 -6.97 -14.32
CA VAL A 210 -3.31 -7.69 -13.03
C VAL A 210 -4.17 -8.96 -13.04
N GLY A 211 -4.79 -9.31 -14.17
CA GLY A 211 -5.62 -10.50 -14.31
C GLY A 211 -6.94 -10.42 -13.54
N VAL A 212 -7.59 -9.25 -13.57
CA VAL A 212 -8.87 -8.97 -12.90
C VAL A 212 -9.92 -8.65 -13.95
N GLU A 213 -11.15 -9.09 -13.74
CA GLU A 213 -12.27 -8.69 -14.60
C GLU A 213 -12.66 -7.25 -14.27
N PHE A 214 -12.65 -6.36 -15.28
CA PHE A 214 -13.19 -5.03 -15.11
C PHE A 214 -14.72 -5.06 -14.98
N LYS A 215 -15.25 -4.38 -13.96
CA LYS A 215 -16.68 -4.29 -13.68
C LYS A 215 -17.12 -2.83 -13.58
N LYS A 216 -18.28 -2.48 -14.10
CA LYS A 216 -18.76 -1.07 -14.13
C LYS A 216 -18.95 -0.51 -12.72
N GLU A 217 -19.25 -1.38 -11.76
CA GLU A 217 -19.34 -1.11 -10.33
C GLU A 217 -18.07 -0.47 -9.78
N MET A 218 -16.91 -0.75 -10.39
CA MET A 218 -15.63 -0.13 -10.02
C MET A 218 -15.59 1.40 -10.23
N LEU A 219 -16.50 1.97 -11.03
CA LEU A 219 -16.52 3.39 -11.37
C LEU A 219 -17.47 4.23 -10.51
N ALA A 220 -18.31 3.59 -9.70
CA ALA A 220 -19.37 4.28 -8.96
C ALA A 220 -19.41 3.82 -7.51
N TRP A 221 -19.32 4.76 -6.58
CA TRP A 221 -19.45 4.51 -5.15
C TRP A 221 -20.11 5.68 -4.45
N LYS A 222 -20.73 5.41 -3.30
CA LYS A 222 -21.30 6.44 -2.44
C LYS A 222 -20.20 7.26 -1.77
N ALA A 223 -20.45 8.56 -1.60
CA ALA A 223 -19.58 9.47 -0.87
C ALA A 223 -19.69 9.24 0.64
N GLU A 224 -19.18 8.09 1.10
CA GLU A 224 -19.24 7.65 2.49
C GLU A 224 -17.83 7.49 3.07
N LYS A 225 -17.72 7.71 4.39
CA LYS A 225 -16.49 7.43 5.14
C LYS A 225 -16.30 5.92 5.24
N ILE A 226 -15.10 5.45 4.88
CA ILE A 226 -14.76 4.03 4.98
C ILE A 226 -14.13 3.81 6.36
N LYS A 227 -14.87 3.16 7.26
CA LYS A 227 -14.44 2.91 8.65
C LYS A 227 -13.06 2.25 8.74
N ARG A 228 -12.78 1.33 7.80
CA ARG A 228 -11.52 0.57 7.74
C ARG A 228 -10.26 1.43 7.55
N TRP A 229 -10.39 2.68 7.12
CA TRP A 229 -9.26 3.62 7.03
C TRP A 229 -8.93 4.30 8.36
N ASP A 230 -9.83 4.19 9.35
CA ASP A 230 -9.64 4.72 10.70
C ASP A 230 -9.20 3.64 11.71
N GLU A 231 -9.04 2.38 11.28
CA GLU A 231 -8.77 1.21 12.14
C GLU A 231 -7.27 0.86 12.28
N ASN A 232 -6.38 1.73 11.80
CA ASN A 232 -4.92 1.55 11.84
C ASN A 232 -4.26 2.26 13.02
#